data_AF-A0A6N7IYD0-F1
#
_entry.id   AF-A0A6N7IYD0-F1
#
_cell.length_a   1.000
_cell.length_b   1.000
_cell.length_c   1.000
_cell.angle_alpha   90.00
_cell.angle_beta   90.00
_cell.angle_gamma   90.00
#
_symmetry.space_group_name_H-M   'P 1'
#
loop_
_entity.id
_entity.type
_entity.pdbx_description
1 polymer ?
#
loop_
_entity_poly.entity_id
_entity_poly.type
_entity_poly.pdbx_seq_one_letter_code
_entity_poly.pdbx_strand_id
1 'polypeptide(L)'
;MYDNKTHKVADRIVSIAQPYIRPIVRGKTKSPVEFGIKFDLSIDEDHMGRIEKITFDPYMNPKSLREPWNHKTRTGHYPERVLADQIYRTKKNRKFCKENGIRLSGPKLGRPSRNSV
;
A
#
# COMPACT_ATOMS: atom_id res chain seq x y z
N MET A 1 -1.23 16.66 25.43
CA MET A 1 -2.65 17.06 25.35
C MET A 1 -3.02 17.94 26.52
N TYR A 2 -3.07 17.43 27.77
CA TYR A 2 -3.37 18.25 28.95
C TYR A 2 -2.18 19.12 29.38
N ASP A 3 -1.07 18.50 29.79
CA ASP A 3 0.12 19.25 30.24
C ASP A 3 0.83 19.97 29.10
N ASN A 4 1.16 19.23 28.04
CA ASN A 4 1.91 19.77 26.90
C ASN A 4 1.05 20.63 25.94
N LYS A 5 -0.28 20.71 26.16
CA LYS A 5 -1.23 21.46 25.31
C LYS A 5 -1.15 21.17 23.79
N THR A 6 -0.70 19.97 23.40
CA THR A 6 -0.60 19.53 21.99
C THR A 6 -1.75 18.59 21.58
N HIS A 7 -2.19 18.69 20.32
CA HIS A 7 -3.16 17.75 19.72
C HIS A 7 -2.52 16.53 19.04
N LYS A 8 -1.18 16.49 18.95
CA LYS A 8 -0.40 15.40 18.35
C LYS A 8 0.56 14.83 19.38
N VAL A 9 0.59 13.50 19.46
CA VAL A 9 1.48 12.72 20.31
C VAL A 9 1.92 11.53 19.44
N ALA A 10 3.23 11.37 19.27
CA ALA A 10 3.78 10.21 18.58
C ALA A 10 3.50 8.94 19.39
N ASP A 11 3.29 7.81 18.71
CA ASP A 11 3.14 6.49 19.34
C ASP A 11 2.07 6.41 20.44
N ARG A 12 0.97 7.15 20.23
CA ARG A 12 -0.16 7.16 21.18
C ARG A 12 -0.68 5.75 21.40
N ILE A 13 -0.63 5.32 22.66
CA ILE A 13 -1.28 4.10 23.14
C ILE A 13 -2.77 4.39 23.34
N VAL A 14 -3.62 3.54 22.76
CA VAL A 14 -5.09 3.65 22.86
C VAL A 14 -5.71 2.52 23.69
N SER A 15 -4.91 1.51 24.05
CA SER A 15 -5.29 0.40 24.92
C SER A 15 -4.07 0.00 25.76
N ILE A 16 -4.26 -0.11 27.07
CA ILE A 16 -3.21 -0.58 27.98
C ILE A 16 -2.93 -2.07 27.76
N ALA A 17 -3.97 -2.86 27.48
CA ALA A 17 -3.83 -4.29 27.21
C ALA A 17 -3.15 -4.57 25.85
N GLN A 18 -3.33 -3.69 24.86
CA GLN A 18 -2.77 -3.83 23.52
C GLN A 18 -2.01 -2.55 23.13
N PRO A 19 -0.83 -2.31 23.75
CA PRO A 19 -0.12 -1.05 23.62
C PRO A 19 0.49 -0.81 22.23
N TYR A 20 0.48 -1.81 21.35
CA TYR A 20 0.96 -1.73 19.96
C TYR A 20 -0.13 -1.28 18.98
N ILE A 21 -1.41 -1.30 19.36
CA ILE A 21 -2.48 -0.80 18.49
C ILE A 21 -2.34 0.71 18.34
N ARG A 22 -2.44 1.19 17.10
CA ARG A 22 -2.39 2.62 16.78
C ARG A 22 -3.72 3.09 16.20
N PRO A 23 -4.15 4.32 16.48
CA PRO A 23 -5.28 4.94 15.80
C PRO A 23 -4.93 5.23 14.34
N ILE A 24 -5.77 4.79 13.41
CA ILE A 24 -5.62 5.03 11.97
C ILE A 24 -6.69 6.02 11.53
N VAL A 25 -6.30 7.27 11.28
CA VAL A 25 -7.21 8.29 10.76
C VAL A 25 -7.40 8.08 9.27
N ARG A 26 -8.62 7.72 8.86
CA ARG A 26 -9.01 7.56 7.46
C ARG A 26 -10.31 8.32 7.31
N GLY A 27 -10.41 9.23 6.34
CA GLY A 27 -11.54 10.17 6.17
C GLY A 27 -12.88 9.52 5.78
N LYS A 28 -13.29 8.48 6.50
CA LYS A 28 -14.57 7.81 6.38
C LYS A 28 -15.60 8.61 7.18
N THR A 29 -16.77 8.84 6.58
CA THR A 29 -17.80 9.76 7.09
C THR A 29 -18.39 9.35 8.45
N LYS A 30 -18.52 8.05 8.74
CA LYS A 30 -19.13 7.55 9.99
C LYS A 30 -18.12 7.21 11.09
N SER A 31 -16.88 6.88 10.71
CA SER A 31 -15.85 6.39 11.63
C SER A 31 -14.52 7.01 11.24
N PRO A 32 -14.18 8.19 11.79
CA PRO A 32 -13.00 8.94 11.36
C PRO A 32 -11.68 8.25 11.74
N VAL A 33 -11.74 7.31 12.71
CA VAL A 33 -10.59 6.57 13.20
C VAL A 33 -10.94 5.08 13.22
N GLU A 34 -10.02 4.27 12.71
CA GLU A 34 -10.07 2.81 12.76
C GLU A 34 -8.89 2.28 13.58
N PHE A 35 -9.03 1.05 14.07
CA PHE A 35 -7.97 0.36 14.82
C PHE A 35 -7.77 -1.02 14.21
N GLY A 36 -6.52 -1.48 14.17
CA GLY A 36 -6.20 -2.82 13.72
C GLY A 36 -4.94 -2.89 12.88
N ILE A 37 -4.70 -4.09 12.37
CA ILE A 37 -3.54 -4.41 11.53
C ILE A 37 -3.77 -3.85 10.12
N LYS A 38 -2.73 -3.23 9.57
CA LYS A 38 -2.56 -3.06 8.14
C LYS A 38 -1.60 -4.12 7.63
N PHE A 39 -1.97 -4.74 6.52
CA PHE A 39 -1.08 -5.67 5.84
C PHE A 39 -1.11 -5.47 4.34
N ASP A 40 0.04 -5.72 3.71
CA ASP A 40 0.18 -5.77 2.26
C ASP A 40 0.06 -7.25 1.86
N LEU A 41 -0.84 -7.56 0.93
CA LEU A 41 -1.09 -8.90 0.42
C LEU A 41 -0.70 -8.96 -1.06
N SER A 42 0.11 -9.94 -1.43
CA SER A 42 0.33 -10.32 -2.82
C SER A 42 -0.36 -11.66 -3.11
N ILE A 43 -0.76 -11.86 -4.36
CA ILE A 43 -1.25 -13.14 -4.86
C ILE A 43 -0.34 -13.48 -6.05
N ASP A 44 0.29 -14.64 -6.00
CA ASP A 44 1.16 -15.12 -7.06
C ASP A 44 0.39 -15.88 -8.16
N GLU A 45 1.14 -16.36 -9.15
CA GLU A 45 0.62 -17.00 -10.36
C GLU A 45 -0.05 -18.35 -10.05
N ASP A 46 0.38 -19.00 -8.96
CA ASP A 46 -0.15 -20.26 -8.44
C ASP A 46 -1.33 -20.07 -7.47
N HIS A 47 -1.91 -18.86 -7.46
CA HIS A 47 -3.03 -18.47 -6.60
C HIS A 47 -2.74 -18.53 -5.09
N MET A 48 -1.47 -18.49 -4.69
CA MET A 48 -1.09 -18.44 -3.29
C MET A 48 -1.07 -16.99 -2.81
N GLY A 49 -1.87 -16.71 -1.79
CA GLY A 49 -1.84 -15.44 -1.06
C GLY A 49 -0.64 -15.38 -0.11
N ARG A 50 0.12 -14.30 -0.17
CA ARG A 50 1.27 -14.06 0.71
C ARG A 50 1.18 -12.70 1.39
N ILE A 51 1.38 -12.71 2.71
CA ILE A 51 1.46 -11.49 3.49
C ILE A 51 2.88 -10.94 3.36
N GLU A 52 3.01 -9.80 2.69
CA GLU A 52 4.29 -9.15 2.39
C GLU A 52 4.73 -8.22 3.52
N LYS A 53 3.77 -7.61 4.23
CA LYS A 53 4.01 -6.70 5.33
C LYS A 53 2.86 -6.76 6.32
N ILE A 54 3.18 -6.67 7.60
CA ILE A 54 2.22 -6.52 8.70
C ILE A 54 2.69 -5.34 9.56
N THR A 55 1.79 -4.42 9.90
CA THR A 55 2.09 -3.37 10.87
C THR A 55 0.80 -2.82 11.47
N PHE A 56 0.90 -2.33 12.71
CA PHE A 56 -0.16 -1.59 13.37
C PHE A 56 -0.04 -0.08 13.12
N ASP A 57 1.06 0.39 12.53
CA ASP A 57 1.30 1.81 12.31
C ASP A 57 0.48 2.34 11.14
N PRO A 58 -0.01 3.59 11.25
CA PRO A 58 -0.60 4.27 10.12
C PRO A 58 0.49 4.60 9.09
N TYR A 59 0.60 3.80 8.04
CA TYR A 59 1.37 4.16 6.85
C TYR A 59 0.46 4.36 5.63
N MET A 60 0.89 5.27 4.76
CA MET A 60 0.41 5.39 3.39
C MET A 60 1.58 4.93 2.52
N ASN A 61 1.42 3.86 1.74
CA ASN A 61 2.47 3.37 0.83
C ASN A 61 2.24 3.92 -0.59
N PRO A 62 2.88 5.03 -1.01
CA PRO A 62 2.87 5.41 -2.42
C PRO A 62 4.23 5.27 -3.11
N LYS A 63 5.30 4.80 -2.45
CA LYS A 63 6.67 5.08 -2.94
C LYS A 63 7.37 3.97 -3.72
N SER A 64 7.00 2.70 -3.57
CA SER A 64 7.66 1.60 -4.29
C SER A 64 6.80 0.34 -4.31
N LEU A 65 6.63 -0.27 -5.48
CA LEU A 65 6.14 -1.64 -5.62
C LEU A 65 7.29 -2.59 -5.22
N ARG A 66 7.29 -3.12 -4.00
CA ARG A 66 8.30 -4.09 -3.54
C ARG A 66 7.92 -5.53 -3.91
N GLU A 67 6.63 -5.76 -4.05
CA GLU A 67 6.00 -7.05 -4.30
C GLU A 67 6.58 -7.75 -5.55
N PRO A 68 6.82 -7.06 -6.69
CA PRO A 68 7.41 -7.72 -7.85
C PRO A 68 8.87 -8.16 -7.64
N TRP A 69 9.62 -7.43 -6.81
CA TRP A 69 10.98 -7.82 -6.45
C TRP A 69 10.99 -9.06 -5.55
N ASN A 70 10.09 -9.08 -4.56
CA ASN A 70 9.90 -10.23 -3.69
C ASN A 70 9.47 -11.45 -4.52
N HIS A 71 8.57 -11.28 -5.50
CA HIS A 71 8.20 -12.33 -6.44
C HIS A 71 9.43 -12.89 -7.17
N LYS A 72 10.24 -12.03 -7.80
CA LYS A 72 11.45 -12.46 -8.50
C LYS A 72 12.45 -13.17 -7.61
N THR A 73 12.62 -12.72 -6.37
CA THR A 73 13.52 -13.36 -5.41
C THR A 73 13.06 -14.79 -5.11
N ARG A 74 11.75 -15.05 -5.15
CA ARG A 74 11.15 -16.34 -4.83
C ARG A 74 11.08 -17.28 -6.03
N THR A 75 10.66 -16.79 -7.20
CA THR A 75 10.39 -17.61 -8.38
C THR A 75 11.50 -17.57 -9.42
N GLY A 76 12.48 -16.67 -9.26
CA GLY A 76 13.54 -16.42 -10.24
C GLY A 76 13.15 -15.46 -11.36
N HIS A 77 11.89 -15.05 -11.46
CA HIS A 77 11.40 -14.16 -12.51
C HIS A 77 10.40 -13.10 -12.02
N TYR A 78 10.29 -12.01 -12.76
CA TYR A 78 9.23 -11.04 -12.50
C TYR A 78 7.87 -11.58 -12.95
N PRO A 79 6.77 -11.15 -12.30
CA PRO A 79 5.44 -11.53 -12.73
C PRO A 79 5.09 -10.87 -14.07
N GLU A 80 4.30 -11.54 -14.90
CA GLU A 80 3.84 -10.98 -16.19
C GLU A 80 3.03 -9.68 -15.98
N ARG A 81 2.20 -9.65 -14.94
CA ARG A 81 1.29 -8.53 -14.66
C ARG A 81 1.23 -8.22 -13.16
N VAL A 82 1.15 -6.92 -12.84
CA VAL A 82 0.85 -6.43 -11.49
C VAL A 82 -0.49 -5.71 -11.50
N LEU A 83 -1.40 -6.17 -10.64
CA LEU A 83 -2.67 -5.50 -10.35
C LEU A 83 -2.50 -4.66 -9.09
N ALA A 84 -2.53 -3.34 -9.23
CA ALA A 84 -2.29 -2.45 -8.11
C ALA A 84 -3.26 -1.26 -8.07
N ASP A 85 -3.54 -0.79 -6.86
CA ASP A 85 -4.35 0.40 -6.63
C ASP A 85 -3.77 1.65 -7.29
N GLN A 86 -4.62 2.65 -7.50
CA GLN A 86 -4.24 3.90 -8.15
C GLN A 86 -3.02 4.59 -7.51
N ILE A 87 -2.88 4.50 -6.19
CA ILE A 87 -1.79 5.12 -5.43
C ILE A 87 -0.41 4.55 -5.80
N TYR A 88 -0.35 3.31 -6.30
CA TYR A 88 0.89 2.67 -6.73
C TYR A 88 1.25 2.97 -8.19
N ARG A 89 0.36 3.59 -8.97
CA ARG A 89 0.59 3.88 -10.40
C ARG A 89 1.42 5.15 -10.65
N THR A 90 2.44 5.36 -9.82
CA THR A 90 3.37 6.49 -9.92
C THR A 90 4.25 6.38 -11.17
N LYS A 91 4.83 7.49 -11.63
CA LYS A 91 5.78 7.50 -12.76
C LYS A 91 6.95 6.54 -12.55
N LYS A 92 7.50 6.50 -11.33
CA LYS A 92 8.60 5.61 -10.94
C LYS A 92 8.22 4.14 -11.08
N ASN A 93 7.08 3.75 -10.53
CA ASN A 93 6.61 2.36 -10.58
C ASN A 93 6.26 1.92 -12.01
N ARG A 94 5.66 2.80 -12.82
CA ARG A 94 5.40 2.53 -14.25
C ARG A 94 6.70 2.31 -15.03
N LYS A 95 7.71 3.14 -14.80
CA LYS A 95 9.03 3.00 -15.42
C LYS A 95 9.68 1.67 -15.04
N PHE A 96 9.70 1.36 -13.74
CA PHE A 96 10.20 0.08 -13.22
C PHE A 96 9.49 -1.11 -13.87
N CYS A 97 8.15 -1.11 -13.92
CA CYS A 97 7.39 -2.18 -14.55
C CYS A 97 7.77 -2.33 -16.04
N LYS A 98 7.83 -1.22 -16.79
CA LYS A 98 8.18 -1.23 -18.22
C LYS A 98 9.57 -1.78 -18.48
N GLU A 99 10.57 -1.36 -17.69
CA GLU A 99 11.96 -1.81 -17.82
C GLU A 99 12.14 -3.31 -17.53
N ASN A 100 11.28 -3.86 -16.67
CA ASN A 100 11.35 -5.26 -16.26
C ASN A 100 10.33 -6.16 -16.97
N GLY A 101 9.67 -5.68 -18.03
CA GLY A 101 8.69 -6.45 -18.80
C GLY A 101 7.37 -6.74 -18.07
N ILE A 102 7.11 -6.03 -16.96
CA ILE A 102 5.91 -6.23 -16.12
C ILE A 102 4.79 -5.34 -16.65
N ARG A 103 3.63 -5.92 -16.91
CA ARG A 103 2.43 -5.14 -17.25
C ARG A 103 1.76 -4.61 -15.98
N LEU A 104 1.81 -3.30 -15.77
CA LEU A 104 1.03 -2.65 -14.72
C LEU A 104 -0.39 -2.35 -15.21
N SER A 105 -1.41 -2.82 -14.50
CA SER A 105 -2.80 -2.55 -14.88
C SER A 105 -3.24 -1.10 -14.61
N GLY A 106 -4.23 -0.65 -15.38
CA GLY A 106 -4.88 0.65 -15.23
C GLY A 106 -4.64 1.62 -16.40
N PRO A 107 -5.35 2.77 -16.40
CA PRO A 107 -5.29 3.74 -17.48
C PRO A 107 -3.89 4.34 -17.62
N LYS A 108 -3.62 4.87 -18.82
CA LYS A 108 -2.43 5.67 -19.10
C LYS A 108 -2.40 6.90 -18.19
N LEU A 109 -1.19 7.40 -17.91
CA LEU A 109 -1.04 8.64 -17.17
C LEU A 109 -1.48 9.82 -18.05
N GLY A 110 -2.23 10.75 -17.48
CA GLY A 110 -2.68 11.96 -18.16
C GLY A 110 -4.17 11.93 -18.53
N ARG A 111 -4.60 12.97 -19.24
CA ARG A 111 -5.98 13.08 -19.72
C ARG A 111 -6.26 12.00 -20.76
N PRO A 112 -7.42 11.32 -20.72
CA PRO A 112 -7.87 10.45 -21.81
C PRO A 112 -7.80 11.21 -23.15
N SER A 113 -7.39 10.54 -24.22
CA SER A 113 -7.40 11.17 -25.54
C SER A 113 -8.86 11.37 -25.97
N ARG A 114 -9.12 12.36 -26.82
CA ARG A 114 -10.48 12.68 -27.29
C ARG A 114 -11.17 11.49 -28.00
N ASN A 115 -10.38 10.51 -28.43
CA ASN A 115 -10.80 9.30 -29.15
C ASN A 115 -10.47 8.00 -28.39
N SER A 116 -10.14 8.04 -27.09
CA SER A 116 -10.02 6.80 -26.32
C SER A 116 -11.41 6.29 -25.98
N VAL A 117 -11.80 5.20 -26.64
CA VAL A 117 -13.00 4.40 -26.36
C VAL A 117 -12.98 3.92 -24.90
#